data_AF-A0A843FW27-F1
#
_entry.id   AF-A0A843FW27-F1
#
_cell.length_a   1.000
_cell.length_b   1.000
_cell.length_c   1.000
_cell.angle_alpha   90.00
_cell.angle_beta   90.00
_cell.angle_gamma   90.00
#
_symmetry.space_group_name_H-M   'P 1'
#
loop_
_entity.id
_entity.type
_entity.pdbx_description
1 polymer ?
#
loop_
_entity_poly.entity_id
_entity_poly.type
_entity_poly.pdbx_seq_one_letter_code
_entity_poly.pdbx_strand_id
1 'polypeptide(L)'
;MKVSKSEFVEILLRENECTIEVQTNSSVKMNKKGNPLKDSNVTKQQSFEAIFGRNYEKMVNESASNNDICKEGEQVFKSQKLPYGEWVEGGVDRVIKHTNKEGKEKFYIRCYNPIYKSTEYYVNGLKATKEEEETIKSFIPNKKSESQSQKEIGLEKEHQVSVNNIDFDNIVEINVNGIVYKID
;
A
#
# COMPACT_ATOMS: atom_id res chain seq x y z
N MET A 1 9.25 17.17 8.54
CA MET A 1 10.38 16.73 9.39
C MET A 1 11.13 15.61 8.69
N LYS A 2 12.47 15.65 8.66
CA LYS A 2 13.28 14.55 8.13
C LYS A 2 13.57 13.57 9.26
N VAL A 3 13.45 12.28 9.00
CA VAL A 3 13.65 11.20 9.99
C VAL A 3 14.33 10.02 9.32
N SER A 4 15.18 9.30 10.05
CA SER A 4 15.70 8.01 9.60
C SER A 4 14.58 6.96 9.56
N LYS A 5 14.79 5.88 8.79
CA LYS A 5 13.87 4.72 8.77
C LYS A 5 13.57 4.18 10.17
N SER A 6 14.58 4.02 11.02
CA SER A 6 14.42 3.49 12.38
C SER A 6 13.59 4.43 13.26
N GLU A 7 13.84 5.74 13.21
CA GLU A 7 13.03 6.72 13.94
C GLU A 7 11.59 6.71 13.45
N PHE A 8 11.38 6.57 12.14
CA PHE A 8 10.05 6.52 11.57
C PHE A 8 9.27 5.26 11.97
N VAL A 9 9.94 4.11 12.08
CA VAL A 9 9.34 2.90 12.66
C VAL A 9 8.86 3.19 14.09
N GLU A 10 9.72 3.74 14.95
CA GLU A 10 9.37 4.07 16.34
C GLU A 10 8.16 5.01 16.45
N ILE A 11 8.05 5.99 15.55
CA ILE A 11 6.88 6.86 15.45
C ILE A 11 5.65 6.03 15.14
N LEU A 12 5.66 5.25 14.04
CA LEU A 12 4.52 4.45 13.60
C LEU A 12 4.06 3.41 14.65
N LEU A 13 4.99 2.87 15.45
CA LEU A 13 4.66 1.92 16.52
C LEU A 13 3.86 2.57 17.66
N ARG A 14 3.99 3.88 17.88
CA ARG A 14 3.29 4.62 18.95
C ARG A 14 1.95 5.17 18.51
N GLU A 15 1.75 5.32 17.21
CA GLU A 15 0.51 5.88 16.68
C GLU A 15 -0.66 4.92 16.85
N ASN A 16 -1.85 5.48 17.11
CA ASN A 16 -3.09 4.71 17.09
C ASN A 16 -3.67 4.67 15.68
N GLU A 17 -4.84 4.05 15.53
CA GLU A 17 -5.60 4.11 14.29
C GLU A 17 -5.81 5.57 13.86
N CYS A 18 -5.43 5.89 12.63
CA CYS A 18 -5.57 7.22 12.06
C CYS A 18 -5.63 7.16 10.53
N THR A 19 -6.05 8.27 9.93
CA THR A 19 -5.90 8.49 8.49
C THR A 19 -4.53 9.09 8.22
N ILE A 20 -3.80 8.48 7.28
CA ILE A 20 -2.53 9.00 6.79
C ILE A 20 -2.70 9.53 5.37
N GLU A 21 -1.92 10.54 5.01
CA GLU A 21 -1.76 10.98 3.62
C GLU A 21 -0.36 10.61 3.16
N VAL A 22 -0.23 9.93 2.03
CA VAL A 22 1.07 9.44 1.55
C VAL A 22 1.29 9.93 0.14
N GLN A 23 2.47 10.51 -0.09
CA GLN A 23 3.01 10.73 -1.42
C GLN A 23 4.13 9.71 -1.66
N THR A 24 4.01 8.96 -2.75
CA THR A 24 5.01 7.97 -3.16
C THR A 24 5.59 8.28 -4.52
N ASN A 25 6.82 7.87 -4.76
CA ASN A 25 7.46 7.83 -6.06
C ASN A 25 8.06 6.43 -6.25
N SER A 26 7.71 5.76 -7.34
CA SER A 26 8.11 4.36 -7.57
C SER A 26 8.42 4.11 -9.04
N SER A 27 9.40 3.25 -9.31
CA SER A 27 9.68 2.79 -10.68
C SER A 27 8.57 1.88 -11.20
N VAL A 28 8.16 2.08 -12.44
CA VAL A 28 7.19 1.24 -13.15
C VAL A 28 7.95 0.27 -14.05
N LYS A 29 7.70 -1.02 -13.90
CA LYS A 29 8.35 -2.04 -14.72
C LYS A 29 7.74 -2.06 -16.13
N MET A 30 8.52 -1.63 -17.11
CA MET A 30 8.11 -1.55 -18.53
C MET A 30 8.64 -2.66 -19.41
N ASN A 31 9.36 -3.64 -18.86
CA ASN A 31 10.06 -4.69 -19.58
C ASN A 31 9.18 -5.76 -20.26
N LYS A 32 7.87 -5.51 -20.44
CA LYS A 32 6.97 -6.41 -21.15
C LYS A 32 7.27 -6.42 -22.65
N LYS A 33 7.19 -7.59 -23.28
CA LYS A 33 7.40 -7.76 -24.72
C LYS A 33 6.44 -6.85 -25.50
N GLY A 34 6.98 -6.14 -26.49
CA GLY A 34 6.20 -5.22 -27.33
C GLY A 34 5.91 -3.85 -26.72
N ASN A 35 6.39 -3.57 -25.50
CA ASN A 35 6.25 -2.24 -24.91
C ASN A 35 7.25 -1.27 -25.54
N PRO A 36 6.80 -0.17 -26.18
CA PRO A 36 7.70 0.82 -26.78
C PRO A 36 8.53 1.57 -25.71
N LEU A 37 8.07 1.58 -24.45
CA LEU A 37 8.78 2.22 -23.32
C LEU A 37 9.67 1.25 -22.54
N LYS A 38 9.97 0.06 -23.08
CA LYS A 38 10.72 -1.00 -22.36
C LYS A 38 12.10 -0.56 -21.84
N ASP A 39 12.76 0.34 -22.55
CA ASP A 39 14.12 0.82 -22.25
C ASP A 39 14.10 2.21 -21.58
N SER A 40 12.91 2.78 -21.36
CA SER A 40 12.76 4.08 -20.69
C SER A 40 12.70 3.91 -19.18
N ASN A 41 13.24 4.90 -18.46
CA ASN A 41 13.04 4.99 -17.02
C ASN A 41 11.65 5.60 -16.75
N VAL A 42 10.69 4.75 -16.43
CA VAL A 42 9.33 5.19 -16.10
C VAL A 42 9.14 5.20 -14.58
N THR A 43 8.75 6.35 -14.05
CA THR A 43 8.37 6.50 -12.64
C THR A 43 6.91 6.89 -12.52
N LYS A 44 6.32 6.54 -11.38
CA LYS A 44 4.94 6.84 -11.00
C LYS A 44 4.95 7.54 -9.66
N GLN A 45 4.42 8.76 -9.65
CA GLN A 45 4.15 9.54 -8.46
C GLN A 45 2.67 9.41 -8.11
N GLN A 46 2.35 9.08 -6.86
CA GLN A 46 0.96 8.95 -6.40
C GLN A 46 0.77 9.66 -5.07
N SER A 47 -0.39 10.28 -4.90
CA SER A 47 -0.87 10.77 -3.61
C SER A 47 -2.18 10.07 -3.26
N PHE A 48 -2.31 9.61 -2.02
CA PHE A 48 -3.51 8.96 -1.52
C PHE A 48 -3.67 9.13 -0.01
N GLU A 49 -4.91 9.02 0.45
CA GLU A 49 -5.24 8.79 1.85
C GLU A 49 -5.41 7.30 2.13
N ALA A 50 -5.11 6.85 3.35
CA ALA A 50 -5.39 5.47 3.75
C ALA A 50 -5.57 5.36 5.27
N ILE A 51 -6.22 4.28 5.71
CA ILE A 51 -6.35 3.93 7.13
C ILE A 51 -5.06 3.22 7.58
N PHE A 52 -4.46 3.71 8.66
CA PHE A 52 -3.29 3.13 9.31
C PHE A 52 -3.62 2.65 10.73
N GLY A 53 -2.86 1.70 11.26
CA GLY A 53 -2.92 1.35 12.69
C GLY A 53 -4.03 0.38 13.09
N ARG A 54 -4.90 -0.03 12.16
CA ARG A 54 -6.03 -0.94 12.41
C ARG A 54 -5.66 -2.40 12.08
N ASN A 55 -6.19 -3.33 12.87
CA ASN A 55 -5.97 -4.77 12.65
C ASN A 55 -6.76 -5.28 11.43
N TYR A 56 -6.10 -6.01 10.53
CA TYR A 56 -6.69 -6.43 9.25
C TYR A 56 -7.90 -7.36 9.44
N GLU A 57 -7.76 -8.34 10.33
CA GLU A 57 -8.82 -9.32 10.61
C GLU A 57 -10.08 -8.64 11.16
N LYS A 58 -9.88 -7.69 12.09
CA LYS A 58 -10.96 -6.88 12.64
C LYS A 58 -11.66 -6.08 11.53
N MET A 59 -10.91 -5.42 10.65
CA MET A 59 -11.50 -4.66 9.54
C MET A 59 -12.35 -5.51 8.61
N VAL A 60 -11.89 -6.72 8.28
CA VAL A 60 -12.65 -7.60 7.39
C VAL A 60 -13.93 -8.08 8.06
N ASN A 61 -13.87 -8.50 9.33
CA ASN A 61 -15.05 -8.92 10.08
C ASN A 61 -16.06 -7.78 10.28
N GLU A 62 -15.59 -6.56 10.56
CA GLU A 62 -16.46 -5.37 10.64
C GLU A 62 -17.11 -5.06 9.28
N SER A 63 -16.38 -5.22 8.18
CA SER A 63 -16.96 -5.10 6.84
C SER A 63 -18.03 -6.17 6.61
N ALA A 64 -17.78 -7.42 7.03
CA ALA A 64 -18.74 -8.50 6.91
C ALA A 64 -20.04 -8.22 7.70
N SER A 65 -19.93 -7.76 8.95
CA SER A 65 -21.11 -7.40 9.74
C SER A 65 -21.87 -6.20 9.17
N ASN A 66 -21.18 -5.21 8.63
CA ASN A 66 -21.80 -4.04 7.99
C ASN A 66 -22.53 -4.36 6.68
N ASN A 67 -22.31 -5.55 6.12
CA ASN A 67 -22.95 -6.04 4.90
C ASN A 67 -23.84 -7.27 5.16
N ASP A 68 -24.35 -7.43 6.39
CA ASP A 68 -25.30 -8.47 6.80
C ASP A 68 -24.83 -9.92 6.57
N ILE A 69 -23.52 -10.14 6.44
CA ILE A 69 -22.92 -11.47 6.26
C ILE A 69 -22.87 -12.24 7.58
N CYS A 70 -22.59 -11.54 8.67
CA CYS A 70 -22.52 -12.10 10.03
C CYS A 70 -23.04 -11.09 11.06
N LYS A 71 -23.22 -11.52 12.31
CA LYS A 71 -23.62 -10.60 13.38
C LYS A 71 -22.45 -9.73 13.83
N GLU A 72 -22.75 -8.58 14.41
CA GLU A 72 -21.74 -7.73 15.05
C GLU A 72 -20.98 -8.51 16.13
N GLY A 73 -19.65 -8.45 16.09
CA GLY A 73 -18.76 -9.17 17.00
C GLY A 73 -18.49 -10.63 16.63
N GLU A 74 -19.15 -11.18 15.60
CA GLU A 74 -18.86 -12.51 15.07
C GLU A 74 -17.59 -12.52 14.22
N GLN A 75 -16.74 -13.54 14.41
CA GLN A 75 -15.51 -13.71 13.64
C GLN A 75 -15.69 -14.79 12.57
N VAL A 76 -15.96 -14.35 11.34
CA VAL A 76 -16.11 -15.22 10.15
C VAL A 76 -14.86 -15.24 9.27
N PHE A 77 -13.99 -14.23 9.41
CA PHE A 77 -12.71 -14.14 8.74
C PHE A 77 -11.56 -14.31 9.72
N LYS A 78 -10.55 -15.09 9.31
CA LYS A 78 -9.28 -15.21 10.01
C LYS A 78 -8.13 -14.86 9.08
N SER A 79 -7.32 -13.90 9.49
CA SER A 79 -6.15 -13.47 8.74
C SER A 79 -5.07 -14.56 8.72
N GLN A 80 -4.45 -14.75 7.57
CA GLN A 80 -3.28 -15.60 7.45
C GLN A 80 -2.02 -14.82 7.82
N LYS A 81 -0.96 -15.55 8.21
CA LYS A 81 0.37 -14.95 8.41
C LYS A 81 0.84 -14.27 7.11
N LEU A 82 1.72 -13.27 7.27
CA LEU A 82 2.32 -12.59 6.13
C LEU A 82 2.99 -13.60 5.18
N PRO A 83 2.77 -13.49 3.86
CA PRO A 83 3.40 -14.37 2.88
C PRO A 83 4.90 -14.06 2.69
N TYR A 84 5.35 -12.89 3.16
CA TYR A 84 6.76 -12.47 3.14
C TYR A 84 7.05 -11.53 4.31
N GLY A 85 8.31 -11.54 4.75
CA GLY A 85 8.76 -10.70 5.85
C GLY A 85 8.11 -11.09 7.18
N GLU A 86 8.24 -10.19 8.15
CA GLU A 86 7.70 -10.32 9.49
C GLU A 86 7.19 -8.98 9.99
N TRP A 87 6.28 -9.01 10.96
CA TRP A 87 5.90 -7.79 11.66
C TRP A 87 7.06 -7.32 12.53
N VAL A 88 7.30 -6.00 12.54
CA VAL A 88 8.15 -5.42 13.59
C VAL A 88 7.50 -5.69 14.95
N GLU A 89 8.31 -6.01 15.95
CA GLU A 89 7.82 -6.23 17.32
C GLU A 89 7.04 -5.01 17.83
N GLY A 90 5.87 -5.24 18.44
CA GLY A 90 4.93 -4.17 18.81
C GLY A 90 4.19 -3.51 17.63
N GLY A 91 4.44 -3.94 16.39
CA GLY A 91 3.94 -3.34 15.15
C GLY A 91 3.08 -4.23 14.27
N VAL A 92 2.38 -5.22 14.85
CA VAL A 92 1.46 -6.10 14.12
C VAL A 92 0.45 -5.26 13.33
N ASP A 93 0.25 -5.58 12.06
CA ASP A 93 -0.60 -4.84 11.12
C ASP A 93 -0.16 -3.40 10.78
N ARG A 94 1.02 -2.97 11.24
CA ARG A 94 1.53 -1.60 11.03
C ARG A 94 2.77 -1.55 10.17
N VAL A 95 3.81 -2.26 10.59
CA VAL A 95 5.14 -2.19 9.95
C VAL A 95 5.64 -3.59 9.67
N ILE A 96 6.02 -3.84 8.42
CA ILE A 96 6.61 -5.09 7.96
C ILE A 96 8.10 -4.88 7.75
N LYS A 97 8.92 -5.75 8.34
CA LYS A 97 10.34 -5.86 8.05
C LYS A 97 10.56 -7.02 7.08
N HIS A 98 11.38 -6.80 6.06
CA HIS A 98 11.71 -7.82 5.07
C HIS A 98 13.15 -7.65 4.61
N THR A 99 13.88 -8.76 4.50
CA THR A 99 15.21 -8.77 3.88
C THR A 99 15.06 -9.19 2.43
N ASN A 100 15.46 -8.31 1.51
CA ASN A 100 15.36 -8.59 0.08
C ASN A 100 16.40 -9.64 -0.37
N LYS A 101 16.35 -10.05 -1.64
CA LYS A 101 17.28 -11.05 -2.21
C LYS A 101 18.76 -10.63 -2.18
N GLU A 102 19.05 -9.33 -2.02
CA GLU A 102 20.40 -8.78 -1.92
C GLU A 102 20.90 -8.73 -0.47
N GLY A 103 20.11 -9.20 0.50
CA GLY A 103 20.44 -9.12 1.92
C GLY A 103 20.21 -7.74 2.55
N LYS A 104 19.57 -6.81 1.83
CA LYS A 104 19.25 -5.48 2.36
C LYS A 104 17.92 -5.50 3.11
N GLU A 105 17.93 -4.93 4.31
CA GLU A 105 16.74 -4.73 5.11
C GLU A 105 15.84 -3.66 4.47
N LYS A 106 14.54 -3.96 4.44
CA LYS A 106 13.46 -3.12 3.93
C LYS A 106 12.35 -3.02 4.95
N PHE A 107 11.74 -1.85 5.03
CA PHE A 107 10.58 -1.58 5.86
C PHE A 107 9.40 -1.17 4.99
N TYR A 108 8.23 -1.68 5.34
CA TYR A 108 6.98 -1.34 4.66
C TYR A 108 5.97 -0.87 5.69
N ILE A 109 5.29 0.24 5.41
CA ILE A 109 4.08 0.62 6.13
C ILE A 109 2.91 -0.13 5.51
N ARG A 110 2.07 -0.74 6.35
CA ARG A 110 0.81 -1.33 5.93
C ARG A 110 -0.33 -0.35 6.21
N CYS A 111 -1.13 -0.11 5.20
CA CYS A 111 -2.36 0.67 5.31
C CYS A 111 -3.48 0.02 4.52
N TYR A 112 -4.70 0.51 4.75
CA TYR A 112 -5.92 -0.11 4.26
C TYR A 112 -6.80 0.90 3.54
N ASN A 113 -7.56 0.41 2.57
CA ASN A 113 -8.55 1.14 1.78
C ASN A 113 -8.00 2.47 1.22
N PRO A 114 -6.93 2.45 0.41
CA PRO A 114 -6.34 3.66 -0.12
C PRO A 114 -7.32 4.39 -1.06
N ILE A 115 -7.47 5.69 -0.86
CA ILE A 115 -8.24 6.61 -1.70
C ILE A 115 -7.25 7.47 -2.49
N TYR A 116 -7.07 7.13 -3.76
CA TYR A 116 -6.10 7.82 -4.63
C TYR A 116 -6.59 9.20 -5.05
N LYS A 117 -5.82 10.24 -4.68
CA LYS A 117 -6.06 11.64 -5.03
C LYS A 117 -5.46 12.00 -6.38
N SER A 118 -4.25 11.54 -6.64
CA SER A 118 -3.54 11.80 -7.90
C SER A 118 -2.62 10.65 -8.28
N THR A 119 -2.38 10.51 -9.58
CA THR A 119 -1.37 9.62 -10.14
C THR A 119 -0.78 10.28 -11.36
N GLU A 120 0.52 10.49 -11.35
CA GLU A 120 1.27 11.09 -12.45
C GLU A 120 2.40 10.16 -12.85
N TYR A 121 2.69 10.12 -14.15
CA TYR A 121 3.77 9.32 -14.70
C TYR A 121 4.84 10.23 -15.28
N TYR A 122 6.08 9.77 -15.21
CA TYR A 122 7.22 10.44 -15.80
C TYR A 122 8.02 9.44 -16.63
N VAL A 123 8.48 9.86 -17.81
CA VAL A 123 9.32 9.10 -18.72
C VAL A 123 10.66 9.83 -18.81
N ASN A 124 11.74 9.17 -18.40
CA ASN A 124 13.09 9.73 -18.37
C ASN A 124 13.18 11.07 -17.61
N GLY A 125 12.40 11.20 -16.53
CA GLY A 125 12.37 12.38 -15.66
C GLY A 125 11.44 13.51 -16.13
N LEU A 126 10.85 13.42 -17.33
CA LEU A 126 9.87 14.39 -17.83
C LEU A 126 8.45 13.87 -17.62
N LYS A 127 7.50 14.76 -17.35
CA LYS A 127 6.09 14.38 -17.20
C LYS A 127 5.62 13.71 -18.50
N ALA A 128 5.04 12.52 -18.36
CA ALA A 128 4.60 11.73 -19.50
C ALA A 128 3.56 12.51 -20.32
N THR A 129 3.68 12.41 -21.64
CA THR A 129 2.65 12.84 -22.57
C THR A 129 1.41 11.94 -22.43
N LYS A 130 0.27 12.37 -22.99
CA LYS A 130 -0.96 11.55 -22.97
C LYS A 130 -0.75 10.19 -23.65
N GLU A 131 -0.05 10.16 -24.78
CA GLU A 131 0.25 8.94 -25.54
C GLU A 131 1.14 7.97 -24.74
N GLU A 132 2.16 8.49 -24.06
CA GLU A 132 3.00 7.71 -23.15
C GLU A 132 2.19 7.20 -21.96
N GLU A 133 1.32 8.01 -21.38
CA GLU A 133 0.47 7.61 -20.26
C GLU A 133 -0.51 6.49 -20.65
N GLU A 134 -1.13 6.57 -21.82
CA GLU A 134 -1.98 5.52 -22.38
C GLU A 134 -1.20 4.22 -22.62
N THR A 135 0.00 4.36 -23.19
CA THR A 135 0.93 3.24 -23.36
C THR A 135 1.23 2.61 -22.00
N ILE A 136 1.61 3.41 -21.00
CA ILE A 136 1.94 2.92 -19.66
C ILE A 136 0.77 2.14 -19.06
N LYS A 137 -0.44 2.71 -19.10
CA LYS A 137 -1.64 2.07 -18.56
C LYS A 137 -1.97 0.75 -19.25
N SER A 138 -1.73 0.64 -20.57
CA SER A 138 -1.99 -0.61 -21.32
C SER A 138 -1.08 -1.78 -20.90
N PHE A 139 0.11 -1.48 -20.39
CA PHE A 139 1.08 -2.48 -19.92
C PHE A 139 1.03 -2.73 -18.40
N ILE A 140 0.29 -1.93 -17.63
CA ILE A 140 0.05 -2.20 -16.21
C ILE A 140 -1.08 -3.25 -16.10
N PRO A 141 -0.93 -4.32 -15.29
CA PRO A 141 -2.00 -5.29 -15.08
C PRO A 141 -3.30 -4.59 -14.64
N ASN A 142 -4.41 -4.85 -15.36
CA ASN A 142 -5.70 -4.26 -15.03
C ASN A 142 -6.23 -4.79 -13.69
N LYS A 143 -6.54 -3.84 -12.78
CA LYS A 143 -7.21 -3.96 -11.47
C LYS A 143 -6.56 -4.92 -10.45
N LYS A 144 -6.58 -4.51 -9.17
CA LYS A 144 -6.42 -5.45 -8.06
C LYS A 144 -7.50 -6.54 -8.22
N SER A 145 -7.07 -7.79 -8.30
CA SER A 145 -7.96 -8.94 -8.21
C SER A 145 -8.69 -8.90 -6.88
N GLU A 146 -9.93 -9.40 -6.85
CA GLU A 146 -10.64 -9.63 -5.59
C GLU A 146 -9.82 -10.56 -4.67
N SER A 147 -9.97 -10.36 -3.37
CA SER A 147 -9.41 -11.23 -2.34
C SER A 147 -10.28 -12.48 -2.25
N GLN A 148 -9.76 -13.60 -2.75
CA GLN A 148 -10.48 -14.88 -2.73
C GLN A 148 -10.92 -15.28 -1.32
N SER A 149 -10.09 -15.07 -0.29
CA SER A 149 -10.43 -15.37 1.10
C SER A 149 -11.55 -14.51 1.69
N GLN A 150 -11.73 -13.28 1.20
CA GLN A 150 -12.84 -12.42 1.61
C GLN A 150 -14.11 -12.80 0.84
N LYS A 151 -13.96 -13.17 -0.43
CA LYS A 151 -15.07 -13.70 -1.23
C LYS A 151 -15.63 -15.01 -0.66
N GLU A 152 -14.77 -15.88 -0.12
CA GLU A 152 -15.16 -17.14 0.52
C GLU A 152 -16.09 -16.95 1.74
N ILE A 153 -15.98 -15.82 2.43
CA ILE A 153 -16.91 -15.46 3.51
C ILE A 153 -18.13 -14.68 3.01
N GLY A 154 -18.25 -14.42 1.70
CA GLY A 154 -19.38 -13.73 1.08
C GLY A 154 -19.18 -12.23 0.83
N LEU A 155 -17.99 -11.65 1.06
CA LEU A 155 -17.76 -10.22 0.77
C LEU A 155 -17.57 -9.96 -0.72
N GLU A 156 -18.50 -9.18 -1.27
CA GLU A 156 -18.42 -8.64 -2.63
C GLU A 156 -17.25 -7.64 -2.77
N LYS A 157 -16.74 -7.51 -4.00
CA LYS A 157 -15.48 -6.82 -4.30
C LYS A 157 -15.40 -5.38 -3.77
N GLU A 158 -16.48 -4.62 -3.89
CA GLU A 158 -16.61 -3.24 -3.41
C GLU A 158 -16.56 -3.09 -1.89
N HIS A 159 -16.85 -4.16 -1.15
CA HIS A 159 -16.84 -4.20 0.32
C HIS A 159 -15.58 -4.87 0.88
N GLN A 160 -14.70 -5.38 0.02
CA GLN A 160 -13.46 -5.99 0.45
C GLN A 160 -12.46 -4.95 0.96
N VAL A 161 -11.81 -5.29 2.08
CA VAL A 161 -10.74 -4.48 2.65
C VAL A 161 -9.50 -4.60 1.76
N SER A 162 -9.09 -3.48 1.18
CA SER A 162 -7.94 -3.38 0.30
C SER A 162 -6.68 -3.10 1.11
N VAL A 163 -5.72 -4.02 1.06
CA VAL A 163 -4.42 -3.85 1.70
C VAL A 163 -3.45 -3.11 0.76
N ASN A 164 -2.62 -2.24 1.32
CA ASN A 164 -1.52 -1.61 0.61
C ASN A 164 -0.27 -1.60 1.51
N ASN A 165 0.81 -2.20 1.01
CA ASN A 165 2.11 -2.19 1.68
C ASN A 165 3.04 -1.27 0.88
N ILE A 166 3.60 -0.26 1.53
CA ILE A 166 4.40 0.78 0.86
C ILE A 166 5.83 0.70 1.40
N ASP A 167 6.79 0.44 0.51
CA ASP A 167 8.22 0.48 0.83
C ASP A 167 8.59 1.91 1.27
N PHE A 168 9.28 2.04 2.41
CA PHE A 168 9.74 3.33 2.92
C PHE A 168 10.58 4.08 1.89
N ASP A 169 11.35 3.37 1.06
CA ASP A 169 12.19 3.99 0.02
C ASP A 169 11.38 4.67 -1.08
N ASN A 170 10.12 4.31 -1.22
CA ASN A 170 9.22 4.94 -2.19
C ASN A 170 8.44 6.11 -1.59
N ILE A 171 8.51 6.36 -0.27
CA ILE A 171 7.77 7.44 0.38
C ILE A 171 8.54 8.75 0.17
N VAL A 172 7.93 9.69 -0.56
CA VAL A 172 8.46 11.06 -0.70
C VAL A 172 8.13 11.85 0.56
N GLU A 173 6.87 11.75 1.00
CA GLU A 173 6.41 12.30 2.26
C GLU A 173 5.16 11.58 2.75
N ILE A 174 4.93 11.62 4.06
CA ILE A 174 3.79 11.02 4.72
C ILE A 174 3.31 11.92 5.86
N ASN A 175 2.03 12.26 5.86
CA ASN A 175 1.34 12.97 6.92
C ASN A 175 0.72 11.94 7.88
N VAL A 176 1.13 11.99 9.14
CA VAL A 176 0.55 11.18 10.22
C VAL A 176 0.08 12.14 11.31
N ASN A 177 -1.23 12.17 11.56
CA ASN A 177 -1.85 13.03 12.57
C ASN A 177 -1.46 14.52 12.46
N GLY A 178 -1.35 15.04 11.24
CA GLY A 178 -1.02 16.44 10.97
C GLY A 178 0.48 16.75 10.94
N ILE A 179 1.35 15.77 11.19
CA ILE A 179 2.80 15.92 11.12
C ILE A 179 3.31 15.28 9.82
N VAL A 180 4.01 16.05 9.01
CA VAL A 180 4.60 15.58 7.74
C VAL A 180 6.02 15.10 7.95
N TYR A 181 6.29 13.86 7.56
CA TYR A 181 7.58 13.18 7.63
C TYR A 181 8.15 12.94 6.23
N LYS A 182 9.49 13.05 6.11
CA LYS A 182 10.29 12.65 4.94
C LYS A 182 11.34 11.67 5.44
N ILE A 183 11.39 10.48 4.85
CA ILE A 183 12.22 9.38 5.33
C ILE A 183 13.55 9.42 4.57
N ASP A 184 14.65 9.51 5.31
CA ASP A 184 16.03 9.45 4.78
C ASP A 184 16.58 8.00 4.82
#